data_AF-A0A496XRN0-F1
#
_entry.id   AF-A0A496XRN0-F1
#
_cell.length_a   1.000
_cell.length_b   1.000
_cell.length_c   1.000
_cell.angle_alpha   90.00
_cell.angle_beta   90.00
_cell.angle_gamma   90.00
#
_symmetry.space_group_name_H-M   'P 1'
#
loop_
_entity.id
_entity.type
_entity.pdbx_description
1 polymer ?
#
loop_
_entity_poly.entity_id
_entity_poly.type
_entity_poly.pdbx_seq_one_letter_code
_entity_poly.pdbx_strand_id
1 'polypeptide(L)'
;MESFIKLINFINSKLEDFLIFVRNHMPNFKEKARPLFKKFNHQYEKFINWIYGSTNKKKGAAPKYKQFYSFIFSPSFISVTILVSTIVFFHKQALRLGQEKPIDDVVKEIYQLKQLRKPAFFKYKEREFLVDDIYFPIYIKSTNSIKRLILSLNLRASNRYIKTFFTENNAQNLDLIYDKLNLTTEEIIPHFPLTNEGKYIIKRKIKIELDILLKDLGIKGEIEKVFISQIIGA
;
A
#
# COMPACT_ATOMS: atom_id res chain seq x y z
N MET A 1 -13.02 -10.65 -44.98
CA MET A 1 -11.71 -10.64 -45.66
C MET A 1 -10.64 -9.94 -44.83
N GLU A 2 -10.87 -8.73 -44.32
CA GLU A 2 -9.88 -8.00 -43.48
C GLU A 2 -9.44 -8.75 -42.22
N SER A 3 -10.35 -9.38 -41.49
CA SER A 3 -10.04 -10.15 -40.28
C SER A 3 -9.13 -11.36 -40.58
N PHE A 4 -9.27 -11.94 -41.77
CA PHE A 4 -8.47 -13.07 -42.23
C PHE A 4 -7.05 -12.62 -42.64
N ILE A 5 -6.93 -11.47 -43.31
CA ILE A 5 -5.64 -10.84 -43.63
C ILE A 5 -4.89 -10.47 -42.34
N LYS A 6 -5.58 -9.92 -41.34
CA LYS A 6 -5.00 -9.64 -40.01
C LYS A 6 -4.51 -10.90 -39.31
N LEU A 7 -5.27 -12.00 -39.38
CA LEU A 7 -4.87 -13.28 -38.80
C LEU A 7 -3.64 -13.87 -39.51
N ILE A 8 -3.58 -13.81 -40.84
CA ILE A 8 -2.41 -14.26 -41.63
C ILE A 8 -1.18 -13.42 -41.27
N ASN A 9 -1.31 -12.10 -41.23
CA ASN A 9 -0.20 -11.22 -40.88
C ASN A 9 0.30 -11.46 -39.44
N PHE A 10 -0.62 -11.76 -38.51
CA PHE A 10 -0.27 -12.12 -37.14
C PHE A 10 0.49 -13.46 -37.08
N ILE A 11 0.00 -14.49 -37.80
CA ILE A 11 0.66 -15.79 -37.87
C ILE A 11 2.05 -15.65 -38.52
N ASN A 12 2.18 -14.85 -39.58
CA ASN A 12 3.45 -14.60 -40.27
C ASN A 12 4.47 -13.91 -39.35
N SER A 13 4.05 -12.86 -38.64
CA SER A 13 4.93 -12.18 -37.67
C SER A 13 5.41 -13.15 -36.58
N LYS A 14 4.53 -14.04 -36.09
CA LYS A 14 4.90 -15.03 -35.07
C LYS A 14 5.78 -16.15 -35.60
N LEU A 15 5.63 -16.53 -36.87
CA LEU A 15 6.51 -17.48 -37.54
C LEU A 15 7.89 -16.91 -37.79
N GLU A 16 8.01 -15.64 -38.18
CA GLU A 16 9.31 -14.96 -38.31
C GLU A 16 10.05 -14.86 -36.97
N ASP A 17 9.35 -14.45 -35.90
CA ASP A 17 9.90 -14.44 -34.54
C ASP A 17 10.43 -15.83 -34.14
N PHE A 18 9.67 -16.88 -34.44
CA PHE A 18 10.06 -18.27 -34.17
C PHE A 18 11.26 -18.72 -35.01
N LEU A 19 11.32 -18.36 -36.29
CA LEU A 19 12.43 -18.69 -37.18
C LEU A 19 13.73 -18.01 -36.73
N ILE A 20 13.66 -16.75 -36.30
CA ILE A 20 14.80 -16.02 -35.72
C ILE A 20 15.25 -16.70 -34.42
N PHE A 21 14.31 -17.10 -33.57
CA PHE A 21 14.59 -17.78 -32.31
C PHE A 21 15.31 -19.14 -32.51
N VAL A 22 14.75 -20.01 -33.37
CA VAL A 22 15.34 -21.32 -33.69
C VAL A 22 16.72 -21.16 -34.32
N ARG A 23 16.90 -20.16 -35.20
CA ARG A 23 18.19 -19.85 -35.83
C ARG A 23 19.27 -19.49 -34.81
N ASN A 24 18.92 -18.78 -33.74
CA ASN A 24 19.88 -18.26 -32.78
C ASN A 24 20.20 -19.25 -31.65
N HIS A 25 19.29 -20.16 -31.30
CA HIS A 25 19.42 -20.99 -30.09
C HIS A 25 19.54 -22.49 -30.35
N MET A 26 19.31 -22.96 -31.59
CA MET A 26 19.38 -24.39 -31.92
C MET A 26 20.12 -24.63 -33.26
N PRO A 27 21.46 -24.48 -33.31
CA PRO A 27 22.22 -24.58 -34.55
C PRO A 27 22.12 -25.96 -35.22
N ASN A 28 22.05 -27.04 -34.44
CA ASN A 28 21.89 -28.42 -34.96
C ASN A 28 20.48 -28.70 -35.52
N PHE A 29 19.48 -27.88 -35.15
CA PHE A 29 18.13 -27.99 -35.69
C PHE A 29 18.06 -27.46 -37.12
N LYS A 30 18.96 -26.55 -37.50
CA LYS A 30 19.07 -25.97 -38.85
C LYS A 30 19.29 -27.02 -39.93
N GLU A 31 20.11 -28.04 -39.65
CA GLU A 31 20.42 -29.09 -40.63
C GLU A 31 19.26 -30.07 -40.82
N LYS A 32 18.61 -30.50 -39.73
CA LYS A 32 17.46 -31.41 -39.79
C LYS A 32 16.18 -30.71 -40.27
N ALA A 33 16.01 -29.42 -39.99
CA ALA A 33 14.82 -28.66 -40.36
C ALA A 33 14.93 -27.98 -41.73
N ARG A 34 16.13 -27.81 -42.31
CA ARG A 34 16.33 -27.29 -43.67
C ARG A 34 15.42 -27.91 -44.73
N PRO A 35 15.25 -29.25 -44.83
CA PRO A 35 14.35 -29.84 -45.82
C PRO A 35 12.87 -29.56 -45.52
N LEU A 36 12.48 -29.45 -44.25
CA LEU A 36 11.13 -29.09 -43.82
C LEU A 36 10.83 -27.61 -44.14
N PHE A 37 11.78 -26.72 -43.88
CA PHE A 37 11.68 -25.30 -44.22
C PHE A 37 11.65 -25.06 -45.72
N LYS A 38 12.43 -25.81 -46.52
CA LYS A 38 12.37 -25.72 -47.99
C LYS A 38 11.02 -26.17 -48.52
N LYS A 39 10.45 -27.26 -47.97
CA LYS A 39 9.08 -27.70 -48.30
C LYS A 39 8.03 -26.69 -47.87
N PHE A 40 8.17 -26.11 -46.68
CA PHE A 40 7.25 -25.11 -46.14
C PHE A 40 7.30 -23.80 -46.93
N ASN A 41 8.49 -23.27 -47.23
CA ASN A 41 8.66 -22.07 -48.07
C ASN A 41 8.10 -22.29 -49.48
N HIS A 42 8.28 -23.47 -50.09
CA HIS A 42 7.67 -23.76 -51.39
C HIS A 42 6.14 -23.79 -51.34
N GLN A 43 5.56 -24.32 -50.25
CA GLN A 43 4.11 -24.30 -50.02
C GLN A 43 3.60 -22.89 -49.73
N TYR A 44 4.36 -22.10 -48.97
CA TYR A 44 4.09 -20.71 -48.62
C TYR A 44 4.16 -19.80 -49.84
N GLU A 45 5.19 -19.92 -50.68
CA GLU A 45 5.30 -19.18 -51.95
C GLU A 45 4.14 -19.52 -52.90
N LYS A 46 3.75 -20.79 -52.99
CA LYS A 46 2.53 -21.18 -53.72
C LYS A 46 1.27 -20.56 -53.14
N PHE A 47 1.22 -20.38 -51.82
CA PHE A 47 0.10 -19.78 -51.11
C PHE A 47 0.03 -18.26 -51.30
N ILE A 48 1.16 -17.54 -51.21
CA ILE A 48 1.25 -16.11 -51.50
C ILE A 48 0.91 -15.86 -52.98
N ASN A 49 1.46 -16.64 -53.90
CA ASN A 49 1.10 -16.57 -55.32
C ASN A 49 -0.37 -16.95 -55.59
N TRP A 50 -1.00 -17.73 -54.72
CA TRP A 50 -2.43 -18.05 -54.81
C TRP A 50 -3.31 -16.91 -54.24
N ILE A 51 -2.93 -16.31 -53.12
CA ILE A 51 -3.65 -15.18 -52.49
C ILE A 51 -3.61 -13.94 -53.38
N TYR A 52 -2.43 -13.58 -53.88
CA TYR A 52 -2.26 -12.37 -54.68
C TYR A 52 -2.59 -12.58 -56.16
N GLY A 53 -2.91 -13.81 -56.54
CA GLY A 53 -3.14 -14.21 -57.93
C GLY A 53 -1.84 -14.16 -58.72
N SER A 54 -1.38 -15.31 -59.21
CA SER A 54 -0.36 -15.36 -60.25
C SER A 54 -0.80 -14.42 -61.39
N THR A 55 0.07 -13.49 -61.78
CA THR A 55 -0.14 -12.53 -62.87
C THR A 55 -0.46 -13.21 -64.22
N ASN A 56 -0.40 -14.54 -64.30
CA ASN A 56 -0.89 -15.32 -65.43
C ASN A 56 -2.18 -16.06 -65.09
N LYS A 57 -3.32 -15.45 -65.45
CA LYS A 57 -4.64 -16.08 -65.50
C LYS A 57 -4.62 -17.31 -66.42
N LYS A 58 -4.51 -18.52 -65.85
CA LYS A 58 -5.14 -19.70 -66.46
C LYS A 58 -6.51 -19.90 -65.82
N LYS A 59 -7.55 -19.56 -66.59
CA LYS A 59 -8.95 -19.80 -66.25
C LYS A 59 -9.18 -21.31 -66.06
N GLY A 60 -9.81 -21.71 -64.94
CA GLY A 60 -10.48 -23.01 -64.86
C GLY A 60 -10.20 -23.92 -63.65
N ALA A 61 -9.37 -23.54 -62.67
CA ALA A 61 -9.19 -24.39 -61.48
C ALA A 61 -9.95 -23.81 -60.27
N ALA A 62 -10.94 -24.55 -59.76
CA ALA A 62 -11.65 -24.20 -58.53
C ALA A 62 -10.65 -23.99 -57.36
N PRO A 63 -10.82 -22.95 -56.53
CA PRO A 63 -9.86 -22.63 -55.49
C PRO A 63 -9.77 -23.78 -54.47
N LYS A 64 -8.55 -24.27 -54.21
CA LYS A 64 -8.26 -25.39 -53.29
C LYS A 64 -8.36 -25.00 -51.80
N TYR A 65 -9.38 -24.22 -51.41
CA TYR A 65 -9.55 -23.76 -50.02
C TYR A 65 -9.79 -24.92 -49.06
N LYS A 66 -10.48 -25.99 -49.50
CA LYS A 66 -10.79 -27.16 -48.66
C LYS A 66 -9.54 -27.93 -48.21
N GLN A 67 -8.49 -27.96 -49.04
CA GLN A 67 -7.20 -28.58 -48.71
C GLN A 67 -6.39 -27.75 -47.69
N PHE A 68 -6.58 -26.43 -47.70
CA PHE A 68 -5.93 -25.52 -46.76
C PHE A 68 -6.58 -25.56 -45.37
N TYR A 69 -7.91 -25.52 -45.30
CA TYR A 69 -8.63 -25.66 -44.03
C TYR A 69 -8.34 -27.03 -43.38
N SER A 70 -8.33 -28.11 -44.16
CA SER A 70 -7.97 -29.43 -43.62
C SER A 70 -6.52 -29.51 -43.13
N PHE A 71 -5.59 -28.71 -43.67
CA PHE A 71 -4.21 -28.64 -43.19
C PHE A 71 -4.08 -27.83 -41.89
N ILE A 72 -4.65 -26.62 -41.83
CA ILE A 72 -4.57 -25.76 -40.62
C ILE A 72 -5.32 -26.38 -39.45
N PHE A 73 -6.46 -27.01 -39.71
CA PHE A 73 -7.23 -27.72 -38.70
C PHE A 73 -6.81 -29.18 -38.54
N SER A 74 -5.68 -29.59 -39.13
CA SER A 74 -5.15 -30.93 -38.89
C SER A 74 -4.68 -31.06 -37.43
N PRO A 75 -4.96 -32.18 -36.75
CA PRO A 75 -4.51 -32.41 -35.37
C PRO A 75 -3.00 -32.22 -35.20
N SER A 76 -2.22 -32.63 -36.21
CA SER A 76 -0.76 -32.49 -36.22
C SER A 76 -0.31 -31.03 -36.19
N PHE A 77 -0.91 -30.15 -37.01
CA PHE A 77 -0.55 -28.74 -37.03
C PHE A 77 -0.92 -28.02 -35.72
N ILE A 78 -2.10 -28.32 -35.18
CA ILE A 78 -2.57 -27.79 -33.89
C ILE A 78 -1.61 -28.23 -32.77
N SER A 79 -1.21 -29.51 -32.73
CA SER A 79 -0.29 -30.00 -31.69
C SER A 79 1.08 -29.30 -31.71
N VAL A 80 1.64 -29.06 -32.90
CA VAL A 80 2.94 -28.39 -33.07
C VAL A 80 2.86 -26.92 -32.65
N THR A 81 1.77 -26.23 -33.02
CA THR A 81 1.56 -24.82 -32.63
C THR A 81 1.40 -24.65 -31.13
N ILE A 82 0.67 -25.55 -30.46
CA ILE A 82 0.56 -25.57 -29.00
C ILE A 82 1.93 -25.78 -28.37
N LEU A 83 2.68 -26.80 -28.79
CA LEU A 83 4.03 -27.08 -28.28
C LEU A 83 4.97 -25.86 -28.41
N VAL A 84 5.02 -25.25 -29.59
CA VAL A 84 5.85 -24.06 -29.81
C VAL A 84 5.41 -22.90 -28.91
N SER A 85 4.11 -22.66 -28.77
CA SER A 85 3.59 -21.59 -27.91
C SER A 85 3.96 -21.81 -26.43
N THR A 86 3.90 -23.05 -25.94
CA THR A 86 4.26 -23.38 -24.56
C THR A 86 5.75 -23.18 -24.30
N ILE A 87 6.63 -23.59 -25.22
CA ILE A 87 8.08 -23.38 -25.11
C ILE A 87 8.41 -21.88 -25.03
N VAL A 88 7.80 -21.06 -25.89
CA VAL A 88 8.00 -19.60 -25.87
C VAL A 88 7.48 -18.99 -24.58
N PHE A 89 6.32 -19.44 -24.08
CA PHE A 89 5.75 -18.98 -22.81
C PHE A 89 6.68 -19.28 -21.64
N PHE A 90 7.15 -20.53 -21.51
CA PHE A 90 8.06 -20.93 -20.43
C PHE A 90 9.41 -20.24 -20.53
N HIS A 91 9.95 -20.02 -21.73
CA HIS A 91 11.20 -19.27 -21.89
C HIS A 91 11.07 -17.81 -21.41
N LYS A 92 9.97 -17.13 -21.78
CA LYS A 92 9.69 -15.77 -21.28
C LYS A 92 9.51 -15.74 -19.77
N GLN A 93 8.90 -16.77 -19.20
CA GLN A 93 8.72 -16.89 -17.75
C GLN A 93 10.05 -17.15 -17.04
N ALA A 94 10.90 -18.03 -17.57
CA ALA A 94 12.24 -18.30 -17.06
C ALA A 94 13.14 -17.07 -17.09
N LEU A 95 13.08 -16.26 -18.18
CA LEU A 95 13.81 -14.99 -18.27
C LEU A 95 13.34 -13.97 -17.21
N ARG A 96 12.04 -13.94 -16.88
CA ARG A 96 11.51 -13.06 -15.81
C ARG A 96 11.92 -13.51 -14.41
N LEU A 97 12.08 -14.82 -14.21
CA LEU A 97 12.47 -15.39 -12.91
C LEU A 97 13.99 -15.38 -12.69
N GLY A 98 14.78 -15.44 -13.76
CA GLY A 98 16.26 -15.40 -13.71
C GLY A 98 16.86 -13.98 -13.71
N GLN A 99 16.05 -12.94 -13.84
CA GLN A 99 16.51 -11.57 -13.57
C GLN A 99 16.43 -11.34 -12.07
N GLU A 100 17.56 -11.53 -11.38
CA GLU A 100 17.78 -10.89 -10.09
C GLU A 100 17.47 -9.40 -10.29
N LYS A 101 16.50 -8.87 -9.55
CA LYS A 101 16.21 -7.43 -9.57
C LYS A 101 17.54 -6.72 -9.35
N PRO A 102 17.93 -5.76 -10.20
CA PRO A 102 19.16 -5.00 -9.97
C PRO A 102 19.12 -4.46 -8.54
N ILE A 103 20.24 -4.56 -7.82
CA ILE A 103 20.34 -4.21 -6.40
C ILE A 103 19.74 -2.82 -6.13
N ASP A 104 19.84 -1.91 -7.10
CA ASP A 104 19.25 -0.57 -7.08
C ASP A 104 17.72 -0.55 -6.92
N ASP A 105 16.99 -1.46 -7.55
CA ASP A 105 15.53 -1.54 -7.42
C ASP A 105 15.11 -2.07 -6.05
N VAL A 106 15.86 -3.04 -5.51
CA VAL A 106 15.62 -3.57 -4.15
C VAL A 106 15.92 -2.49 -3.11
N VAL A 107 17.01 -1.75 -3.29
CA VAL A 107 17.39 -0.63 -2.41
C VAL A 107 16.34 0.49 -2.48
N LYS A 108 15.86 0.83 -3.68
CA LYS A 108 14.81 1.84 -3.88
C LYS A 108 13.49 1.43 -3.24
N GLU A 109 13.10 0.16 -3.35
CA GLU A 109 11.93 -0.42 -2.70
C GLU A 109 12.07 -0.37 -1.16
N ILE A 110 13.24 -0.69 -0.61
CA ILE A 110 13.54 -0.58 0.82
C ILE A 110 13.48 0.89 1.30
N TYR A 111 14.02 1.84 0.54
CA TYR A 111 13.94 3.27 0.86
C TYR A 111 12.50 3.78 0.83
N GLN A 112 11.70 3.37 -0.16
CA GLN A 112 10.28 3.69 -0.23
C GLN A 112 9.51 3.09 0.96
N LEU A 113 9.78 1.85 1.34
CA LEU A 113 9.19 1.20 2.52
C LEU A 113 9.59 1.88 3.83
N LYS A 114 10.84 2.36 3.95
CA LYS A 114 11.28 3.18 5.10
C LYS A 114 10.59 4.54 5.14
N GLN A 115 10.35 5.19 3.99
CA GLN A 115 9.60 6.44 3.92
C GLN A 115 8.09 6.24 4.23
N LEU A 116 7.52 5.10 3.86
CA LEU A 116 6.14 4.72 4.20
C LEU A 116 5.96 4.40 5.69
N ARG A 117 7.04 4.07 6.41
CA ARG A 117 7.01 3.81 7.86
C ARG A 117 6.90 5.13 8.63
N LYS A 118 5.66 5.63 8.73
CA LYS A 118 5.36 6.79 9.58
C LYS A 118 5.91 6.56 10.99
N PRO A 119 6.58 7.55 11.61
CA PRO A 119 7.09 7.40 12.96
C PRO A 119 5.94 7.07 13.92
N ALA A 120 6.20 6.21 14.92
CA ALA A 120 5.18 5.82 15.91
C ALA A 120 4.50 7.03 16.59
N PHE A 121 5.21 8.16 16.65
CA PHE A 121 4.78 9.43 17.23
C PHE A 121 3.78 10.22 16.36
N PHE A 122 3.55 9.83 15.10
CA PHE A 122 2.75 10.62 14.15
C PHE A 122 1.29 10.83 14.63
N LYS A 123 0.74 9.88 15.39
CA LYS A 123 -0.64 9.92 15.87
C LYS A 123 -0.79 10.48 17.29
N TYR A 124 0.26 11.02 17.91
CA TYR A 124 0.14 11.56 19.27
C TYR A 124 -0.69 12.83 19.31
N LYS A 125 -0.52 13.72 18.32
CA LYS A 125 -1.33 14.94 18.20
C LYS A 125 -2.83 14.68 18.10
N GLU A 126 -3.22 13.52 17.55
CA GLU A 126 -4.63 13.12 17.44
C GLU A 126 -5.23 12.65 18.77
N ARG A 127 -4.40 12.41 19.79
CA ARG A 127 -4.83 11.93 21.12
C ARG A 127 -4.46 12.89 22.25
N GLU A 128 -3.79 14.00 21.91
CA GLU A 128 -3.37 15.04 22.83
C GLU A 128 -4.31 16.24 22.79
N PHE A 129 -4.67 16.74 23.97
CA PHE A 129 -5.48 17.94 24.14
C PHE A 129 -5.07 18.72 25.40
N LEU A 130 -5.32 20.01 25.35
CA LEU A 130 -4.98 20.97 26.40
C LEU A 130 -6.20 21.21 27.29
N VAL A 131 -5.97 21.26 28.59
CA VAL A 131 -6.94 21.69 29.60
C VAL A 131 -6.25 22.81 30.38
N ASP A 132 -6.76 24.02 30.24
CA ASP A 132 -6.17 25.22 30.82
C ASP A 132 -6.87 25.60 32.12
N ASP A 133 -6.24 26.47 32.92
CA ASP A 133 -6.88 27.13 34.06
C ASP A 133 -7.49 26.21 35.12
N ILE A 134 -6.85 25.07 35.42
CA ILE A 134 -7.30 24.21 36.53
C ILE A 134 -6.86 24.84 37.85
N TYR A 135 -7.83 25.06 38.74
CA TYR A 135 -7.62 25.72 40.02
C TYR A 135 -7.38 24.71 41.13
N PHE A 136 -6.25 24.84 41.81
CA PHE A 136 -5.97 24.12 43.04
C PHE A 136 -5.94 25.11 44.21
N PRO A 137 -6.87 24.99 45.17
CA PRO A 137 -6.83 25.82 46.37
C PRO A 137 -5.59 25.49 47.21
N ILE A 138 -4.97 26.51 47.79
CA ILE A 138 -3.86 26.37 48.73
C ILE A 138 -4.38 26.62 50.14
N TYR A 139 -4.00 25.78 51.11
CA TYR A 139 -4.41 25.94 52.50
C TYR A 139 -3.69 27.14 53.14
N ILE A 140 -4.33 28.31 53.18
CA ILE A 140 -3.70 29.55 53.67
C ILE A 140 -3.74 29.62 55.20
N LYS A 141 -2.57 29.64 55.85
CA LYS A 141 -2.44 29.96 57.29
C LYS A 141 -2.04 31.43 57.54
N SER A 142 -1.68 32.19 56.50
CA SER A 142 -1.09 33.55 56.58
C SER A 142 -1.58 34.46 55.45
N THR A 143 -1.87 35.73 55.74
CA THR A 143 -2.52 36.68 54.81
C THR A 143 -1.71 37.06 53.56
N ASN A 144 -0.41 36.76 53.50
CA ASN A 144 0.51 37.17 52.43
C ASN A 144 1.00 36.03 51.52
N SER A 145 0.43 34.82 51.59
CA SER A 145 0.84 33.69 50.73
C SER A 145 -0.01 33.57 49.46
N ILE A 146 0.57 32.94 48.42
CA ILE A 146 -0.14 32.51 47.21
C ILE A 146 -1.43 31.80 47.61
N LYS A 147 -2.56 32.24 47.06
CA LYS A 147 -3.89 31.78 47.48
C LYS A 147 -4.36 30.59 46.66
N ARG A 148 -3.89 30.48 45.42
CA ARG A 148 -4.27 29.42 44.49
C ARG A 148 -3.14 29.09 43.52
N LEU A 149 -3.11 27.84 43.11
CA LEU A 149 -2.25 27.35 42.04
C LEU A 149 -3.12 27.15 40.79
N ILE A 150 -2.74 27.78 39.69
CA ILE A 150 -3.40 27.63 38.39
C ILE A 150 -2.49 26.77 37.52
N LEU A 151 -3.04 25.67 36.99
CA LEU A 151 -2.31 24.70 36.17
C LEU A 151 -2.92 24.60 34.77
N SER A 152 -2.05 24.65 33.76
CA SER A 152 -2.39 24.19 32.41
C SER A 152 -1.78 22.82 32.17
N LEU A 153 -2.60 21.89 31.69
CA LEU A 153 -2.23 20.49 31.49
C LEU A 153 -2.39 20.08 30.03
N ASN A 154 -1.41 19.37 29.51
CA ASN A 154 -1.53 18.66 28.26
C ASN A 154 -1.75 17.16 28.56
N LEU A 155 -2.90 16.65 28.15
CA LEU A 155 -3.34 15.29 28.41
C LEU A 155 -3.18 14.45 27.15
N ARG A 156 -2.64 13.25 27.30
CA ARG A 156 -2.60 12.26 26.23
C ARG A 156 -3.54 11.11 26.58
N ALA A 157 -4.55 10.92 25.75
CA ALA A 157 -5.47 9.80 25.86
C ALA A 157 -4.99 8.56 25.10
N SER A 158 -5.53 7.40 25.45
CA SER A 158 -5.24 6.13 24.76
C SER A 158 -5.84 6.07 23.35
N ASN A 159 -6.93 6.79 23.11
CA ASN A 159 -7.60 6.84 21.82
C ASN A 159 -7.98 8.28 21.41
N ARG A 160 -8.23 8.48 20.11
CA ARG A 160 -8.65 9.77 19.54
C ARG A 160 -10.06 10.17 19.98
N TYR A 161 -10.92 9.20 20.27
CA TYR A 161 -12.31 9.45 20.65
C TYR A 161 -12.40 10.30 21.93
N ILE A 162 -11.58 10.01 22.95
CA ILE A 162 -11.54 10.78 24.20
C ILE A 162 -11.23 12.26 23.92
N LYS A 163 -10.23 12.53 23.08
CA LYS A 163 -9.92 13.90 22.65
C LYS A 163 -11.14 14.55 22.00
N THR A 164 -11.67 13.93 20.94
CA THR A 164 -12.82 14.45 20.19
C THR A 164 -14.04 14.69 21.08
N PHE A 165 -14.28 13.80 22.06
CA PHE A 165 -15.37 13.91 23.02
C PHE A 165 -15.27 15.18 23.88
N PHE A 166 -14.07 15.51 24.37
CA PHE A 166 -13.85 16.68 25.21
C PHE A 166 -13.60 17.97 24.42
N THR A 167 -13.07 17.91 23.20
CA THR A 167 -12.63 19.12 22.45
C THR A 167 -13.47 19.49 21.23
N GLU A 168 -14.03 18.53 20.49
CA GLU A 168 -14.60 18.79 19.16
C GLU A 168 -16.14 18.79 19.16
N ASN A 169 -16.77 17.96 19.99
CA ASN A 169 -18.22 17.76 19.90
C ASN A 169 -19.06 18.79 20.67
N ASN A 170 -18.52 19.42 21.73
CA ASN A 170 -19.10 20.54 22.47
C ASN A 170 -18.09 20.96 23.55
N ALA A 171 -17.62 22.22 23.55
CA ALA A 171 -16.70 22.72 24.58
C ALA A 171 -17.22 22.52 26.03
N GLN A 172 -18.54 22.33 26.19
CA GLN A 172 -19.21 22.02 27.45
C GLN A 172 -18.76 20.71 28.11
N ASN A 173 -18.29 19.71 27.35
CA ASN A 173 -17.82 18.46 27.96
C ASN A 173 -16.49 18.66 28.70
N LEU A 174 -15.75 19.70 28.34
CA LEU A 174 -14.52 20.09 29.03
C LEU A 174 -14.84 20.60 30.45
N ASP A 175 -16.03 21.14 30.66
CA ASP A 175 -16.53 21.52 31.99
C ASP A 175 -16.65 20.31 32.92
N LEU A 176 -16.94 19.11 32.40
CA LEU A 176 -16.95 17.88 33.22
C LEU A 176 -15.56 17.56 33.79
N ILE A 177 -14.50 17.89 33.06
CA ILE A 177 -13.13 17.76 33.55
C ILE A 177 -12.89 18.79 34.65
N TYR A 178 -13.31 20.05 34.44
CA TYR A 178 -13.17 21.09 35.45
C TYR A 178 -13.94 20.75 36.72
N ASP A 179 -15.19 20.32 36.60
CA ASP A 179 -16.03 19.94 37.72
C ASP A 179 -15.42 18.76 38.48
N LYS A 180 -15.00 17.70 37.77
CA LYS A 180 -14.36 16.54 38.42
C LYS A 180 -13.12 16.97 39.19
N LEU A 181 -12.20 17.70 38.55
CA LEU A 181 -10.95 18.10 39.19
C LEU A 181 -11.20 19.10 40.32
N ASN A 182 -12.07 20.09 40.16
CA ASN A 182 -12.37 21.06 41.22
C ASN A 182 -13.06 20.39 42.44
N LEU A 183 -13.88 19.36 42.23
CA LEU A 183 -14.56 18.65 43.32
C LEU A 183 -13.67 17.63 44.04
N THR A 184 -12.71 17.01 43.34
CA THR A 184 -11.89 15.92 43.93
C THR A 184 -10.46 16.33 44.26
N THR A 185 -10.00 17.49 43.81
CA THR A 185 -8.67 17.99 44.17
C THR A 185 -8.68 18.59 45.56
N GLU A 186 -8.13 17.82 46.50
CA GLU A 186 -7.85 18.30 47.85
C GLU A 186 -6.90 19.50 47.83
N GLU A 187 -7.05 20.35 48.84
CA GLU A 187 -6.22 21.53 49.05
C GLU A 187 -4.74 21.18 49.17
N ILE A 188 -3.91 21.96 48.48
CA ILE A 188 -2.45 21.81 48.54
C ILE A 188 -1.91 22.61 49.72
N ILE A 189 -1.06 22.01 50.54
CA ILE A 189 -0.39 22.71 51.63
C ILE A 189 0.57 23.77 51.03
N PRO A 190 0.69 25.00 51.59
CA PRO A 190 1.57 26.05 51.05
C PRO A 190 3.03 25.63 50.83
N HIS A 191 3.51 24.68 51.63
CA HIS A 191 4.87 24.15 51.56
C HIS A 191 5.00 22.94 50.62
N PHE A 192 3.96 22.63 49.83
CA PHE A 192 4.00 21.50 48.92
C PHE A 192 5.11 21.70 47.89
N PRO A 193 6.07 20.75 47.80
CA PRO A 193 7.23 20.93 46.97
C PRO A 193 6.84 20.83 45.50
N LEU A 194 6.98 21.91 44.72
CA LEU A 194 6.86 21.88 43.25
C LEU A 194 8.10 21.27 42.55
N THR A 195 8.84 20.43 43.27
CA THR A 195 9.94 19.63 42.76
C THR A 195 9.40 18.53 41.82
N ASN A 196 10.29 17.78 41.18
CA ASN A 196 9.89 16.70 40.27
C ASN A 196 8.98 15.66 40.94
N GLU A 197 9.19 15.40 42.23
CA GLU A 197 8.40 14.46 43.02
C GLU A 197 6.98 14.98 43.27
N GLY A 198 6.83 16.23 43.74
CA GLY A 198 5.50 16.80 43.93
C GLY A 198 4.72 16.97 42.61
N LYS A 199 5.41 17.35 41.53
CA LYS A 199 4.81 17.35 40.17
C LYS A 199 4.36 15.95 39.75
N TYR A 200 5.10 14.91 40.10
CA TYR A 200 4.71 13.53 39.83
C TYR A 200 3.44 13.14 40.59
N ILE A 201 3.34 13.52 41.87
CA ILE A 201 2.16 13.26 42.70
C ILE A 201 0.92 13.95 42.10
N ILE A 202 1.03 15.24 41.76
CA ILE A 202 -0.06 16.00 41.12
C ILE A 202 -0.51 15.32 39.83
N LYS A 203 0.43 15.00 38.92
CA LYS A 203 0.13 14.32 37.65
C LYS A 203 -0.56 12.99 37.86
N ARG A 204 -0.10 12.20 38.84
CA ARG A 204 -0.66 10.89 39.14
C ARG A 204 -2.09 11.01 39.68
N LYS A 205 -2.34 11.94 40.59
CA LYS A 205 -3.69 12.20 41.14
C LYS A 205 -4.65 12.61 40.02
N ILE A 206 -4.26 13.58 39.20
CA ILE A 206 -5.07 14.03 38.06
C ILE A 206 -5.37 12.88 37.10
N LYS A 207 -4.36 12.06 36.77
CA LYS A 207 -4.56 10.89 35.91
C LYS A 207 -5.64 9.96 36.48
N ILE A 208 -5.57 9.63 37.78
CA ILE A 208 -6.52 8.74 38.44
C ILE A 208 -7.94 9.33 38.39
N GLU A 209 -8.10 10.60 38.71
CA GLU A 209 -9.41 11.28 38.72
C GLU A 209 -10.05 11.30 37.33
N LEU A 210 -9.26 11.56 36.29
CA LEU A 210 -9.73 11.54 34.91
C LEU A 210 -10.06 10.14 34.42
N ASP A 211 -9.27 9.12 34.80
CA ASP A 211 -9.58 7.73 34.49
C ASP A 211 -10.89 7.27 35.17
N ILE A 212 -11.18 7.78 36.37
CA ILE A 212 -12.47 7.56 37.04
C ILE A 212 -13.59 8.27 36.27
N LEU A 213 -13.41 9.53 35.89
CA LEU A 213 -14.40 10.27 35.09
C LEU A 213 -14.73 9.56 33.77
N LEU A 214 -13.72 9.04 33.05
CA LEU A 214 -13.93 8.28 31.83
C LEU A 214 -14.79 7.03 32.07
N LYS A 215 -14.57 6.34 33.20
CA LYS A 215 -15.37 5.17 33.58
C LYS A 215 -16.80 5.56 33.95
N ASP A 216 -16.97 6.64 34.71
CA ASP A 216 -18.29 7.16 35.11
C ASP A 216 -19.13 7.52 33.88
N LEU A 217 -18.48 8.08 32.83
CA LEU A 217 -19.11 8.42 31.54
C LEU A 217 -19.28 7.21 30.60
N GLY A 218 -18.82 6.01 30.98
CA GLY A 218 -18.87 4.81 30.13
C GLY A 218 -17.94 4.85 28.91
N ILE A 219 -16.95 5.75 28.89
CA ILE A 219 -16.00 5.91 27.79
C ILE A 219 -14.90 4.86 27.91
N LYS A 220 -14.74 4.02 26.89
CA LYS A 220 -13.65 3.03 26.84
C LYS A 220 -12.32 3.71 26.55
N GLY A 221 -11.37 3.61 27.48
CA GLY A 221 -10.01 4.09 27.33
C GLY A 221 -9.43 4.57 28.66
N GLU A 222 -8.30 5.26 28.58
CA GLU A 222 -7.59 5.81 29.74
C GLU A 222 -6.77 7.03 29.31
N ILE A 223 -6.37 7.84 30.27
CA ILE A 223 -5.37 8.89 30.10
C ILE A 223 -3.99 8.25 30.21
N GLU A 224 -3.24 8.15 29.10
CA GLU A 224 -1.90 7.55 29.09
C GLU A 224 -0.91 8.40 29.90
N LYS A 225 -0.92 9.73 29.67
CA LYS A 225 0.06 10.66 30.26
C LYS A 225 -0.55 12.03 30.54
N VAL A 226 -0.10 12.63 31.64
CA VAL A 226 -0.40 14.00 32.04
C VAL A 226 0.88 14.81 32.04
N PHE A 227 0.90 15.91 31.28
CA PHE A 227 2.00 16.86 31.24
C PHE A 227 1.53 18.17 31.86
N ILE A 228 2.34 18.75 32.74
CA ILE A 228 2.08 20.09 33.27
C ILE A 228 2.79 21.06 32.32
N SER A 229 2.01 21.85 31.59
CA SER A 229 2.50 22.83 30.62
C SER A 229 2.94 24.11 31.34
N GLN A 230 2.09 24.60 32.27
CA GLN A 230 2.34 25.83 33.01
C GLN A 230 1.85 25.71 34.44
N ILE A 231 2.50 26.46 35.33
CA ILE A 231 2.15 26.60 36.74
C ILE A 231 2.21 28.08 37.08
N ILE A 232 1.09 28.64 37.54
CA ILE A 232 0.99 30.04 37.96
C ILE A 232 0.52 30.05 39.42
N GLY A 233 1.26 30.74 40.29
CA GLY A 233 0.80 31.06 41.64
C GLY A 233 0.10 32.41 41.63
N ALA A 234 -1.15 32.46 42.12
CA ALA A 234 -1.95 33.68 42.24
C ALA A 234 -2.57 33.85 43.64
#